data_AF-A0A9D9IBY5-F1
#
_entry.id   AF-A0A9D9IBY5-F1
#
_cell.length_a   1.000
_cell.length_b   1.000
_cell.length_c   1.000
_cell.angle_alpha   90.00
_cell.angle_beta   90.00
_cell.angle_gamma   90.00
#
_symmetry.space_group_name_H-M   'P 1'
#
loop_
_entity.id
_entity.type
_entity.pdbx_description
1 polymer ?
#
loop_
_entity_poly.entity_id
_entity_poly.type
_entity_poly.pdbx_seq_one_letter_code
_entity_poly.pdbx_strand_id
1 'polypeptide(L)'
;MDTREEFRDGSHIVYVNGSYRDSSPIGRLMHDFSCTSPDEMNYKVLADRVRYYKESKEGVDKMCRAVENLVEKYGKQYEEIGEKRGAANEKKERILRLLADGTLPVQKIASIYDLQVEDVERIQREYLNK
;
A
#
# COMPACT_ATOMS: atom_id res chain seq x y z
N MET A 1 -14.51 -9.28 -23.61
CA MET A 1 -14.59 -8.40 -24.80
C MET A 1 -13.24 -7.72 -24.91
N ASP A 2 -12.38 -8.19 -25.81
CA ASP A 2 -11.13 -7.50 -26.15
C ASP A 2 -11.46 -6.39 -27.14
N THR A 3 -11.65 -5.17 -26.65
CA THR A 3 -11.63 -3.97 -27.49
C THR A 3 -10.18 -3.73 -27.88
N ARG A 4 -9.80 -4.31 -29.02
CA ARG A 4 -8.54 -4.09 -29.74
C ARG A 4 -8.53 -2.70 -30.39
N GLU A 5 -8.83 -1.66 -29.60
CA GLU A 5 -8.61 -0.28 -30.04
C GLU A 5 -7.11 0.00 -30.00
N GLU A 6 -6.51 0.19 -31.18
CA GLU A 6 -5.13 0.63 -31.29
C GLU A 6 -4.99 2.03 -30.66
N PHE A 7 -3.97 2.22 -29.84
CA PHE A 7 -3.63 3.55 -29.36
C PHE A 7 -3.21 4.38 -30.57
N ARG A 8 -3.98 5.42 -30.89
CA ARG A 8 -3.74 6.30 -32.05
C ARG A 8 -2.49 7.18 -31.92
N ASP A 9 -1.68 6.95 -30.88
CA ASP A 9 -0.39 7.60 -30.62
C ASP A 9 0.81 6.72 -31.06
N GLY A 10 0.56 5.53 -31.61
CA GLY A 10 1.60 4.59 -32.03
C GLY A 10 2.13 3.69 -30.90
N SER A 11 1.56 3.79 -29.70
CA SER A 11 1.93 2.91 -28.58
C SER A 11 1.27 1.53 -28.71
N HIS A 12 1.97 0.52 -28.21
CA HIS A 12 1.50 -0.87 -28.17
C HIS A 12 1.65 -1.38 -26.73
N ILE A 13 0.58 -1.91 -26.15
CA ILE A 13 0.63 -2.50 -24.81
C ILE A 13 0.94 -3.98 -24.92
N VAL A 14 2.01 -4.40 -24.25
CA VAL A 14 2.39 -5.81 -24.13
C VAL A 14 2.15 -6.26 -22.69
N TYR A 15 1.34 -7.29 -22.50
CA TYR A 15 1.13 -7.92 -21.20
C TYR A 15 2.13 -9.06 -21.03
N VAL A 16 2.90 -8.99 -19.95
CA VAL A 16 3.93 -9.98 -19.63
C VAL A 16 3.74 -10.49 -18.20
N ASN A 17 4.07 -11.75 -17.97
CA ASN A 17 4.06 -12.29 -16.61
C ASN A 17 5.28 -11.79 -15.82
N GLY A 18 5.02 -10.87 -14.89
CA GLY A 18 6.02 -10.26 -14.01
C GLY A 18 6.73 -11.24 -13.06
N SER A 19 6.23 -12.46 -12.85
CA SER A 19 6.87 -13.49 -12.02
C SER A 19 7.76 -14.46 -12.81
N TYR A 20 7.84 -14.31 -14.13
CA TYR A 20 8.66 -15.17 -14.98
C TYR A 20 10.16 -14.92 -14.74
N ARG A 21 10.95 -15.98 -14.51
CA ARG A 21 12.37 -15.89 -14.10
C ARG A 21 13.25 -16.95 -14.76
N ASP A 22 13.21 -17.05 -16.08
CA ASP A 22 14.12 -17.93 -16.83
C ASP A 22 15.33 -17.18 -17.41
N SER A 23 16.17 -17.89 -18.16
CA SER A 23 17.34 -17.33 -18.86
C SER A 23 17.01 -16.69 -20.21
N SER A 24 15.74 -16.56 -20.59
CA SER A 24 15.33 -15.87 -21.82
C SER A 24 15.51 -14.35 -21.68
N PRO A 25 15.49 -13.59 -22.80
CA PRO A 25 15.49 -12.13 -22.73
C PRO A 25 14.37 -11.57 -21.84
N ILE A 26 13.15 -12.14 -21.93
CA ILE A 26 12.03 -11.68 -21.11
C ILE A 26 12.21 -12.05 -19.64
N GLY A 27 12.74 -13.24 -19.32
CA GLY A 27 13.03 -13.64 -17.94
C GLY A 27 14.08 -12.75 -17.27
N ARG A 28 15.15 -12.39 -18.00
CA ARG A 28 16.15 -11.42 -17.54
C ARG A 28 15.57 -10.02 -17.37
N LEU A 29 14.66 -9.59 -18.24
CA LEU A 29 13.99 -8.29 -18.12
C LEU A 29 13.12 -8.24 -16.85
N MET A 30 12.36 -9.32 -16.59
CA MET A 30 11.54 -9.42 -15.40
C MET A 30 12.37 -9.51 -14.11
N HIS A 31 13.55 -10.15 -14.17
CA HIS A 31 14.54 -10.08 -13.09
C HIS A 31 14.91 -8.62 -12.79
N ASP A 32 15.33 -7.87 -13.81
CA ASP A 32 15.81 -6.49 -13.64
C ASP A 32 14.75 -5.56 -13.07
N PHE A 33 13.48 -5.69 -13.47
CA PHE A 33 12.39 -4.90 -12.88
C PHE A 33 12.14 -5.19 -11.39
N SER A 34 12.50 -6.39 -10.92
CA SER A 34 12.45 -6.75 -9.49
C SER A 34 13.78 -6.56 -8.76
N CYS A 35 14.85 -6.23 -9.48
CA CYS A 35 16.20 -6.13 -8.93
C CYS A 35 16.39 -4.77 -8.26
N THR A 36 16.96 -4.77 -7.06
CA THR A 36 17.25 -3.53 -6.32
C THR A 36 18.64 -3.01 -6.60
N SER A 37 19.61 -3.85 -6.95
CA SER A 37 20.98 -3.43 -7.20
C SER A 37 21.21 -3.19 -8.70
N PRO A 38 21.70 -2.01 -9.13
CA PRO A 38 22.06 -1.81 -10.54
C PRO A 38 23.22 -2.71 -10.99
N ASP A 39 24.07 -3.19 -10.07
CA ASP A 39 25.19 -4.09 -10.38
C ASP A 39 24.74 -5.51 -10.75
N GLU A 40 23.53 -5.90 -10.34
CA GLU A 40 22.97 -7.24 -10.57
C GLU A 40 22.02 -7.27 -11.78
N MET A 41 21.79 -6.13 -12.44
CA MET A 41 20.91 -6.04 -13.60
C MET A 41 21.59 -6.56 -14.88
N ASN A 42 20.82 -7.27 -15.70
CA ASN A 42 21.27 -7.85 -16.96
C ASN A 42 21.33 -6.81 -18.09
N TYR A 43 20.38 -5.87 -18.12
CA TYR A 43 20.24 -4.87 -19.16
C TYR A 43 20.87 -3.55 -18.74
N LYS A 44 21.99 -3.21 -19.39
CA LYS A 44 22.78 -1.99 -19.11
C LYS A 44 21.93 -0.71 -19.09
N VAL A 45 20.96 -0.57 -20.00
CA VAL A 45 20.09 0.62 -20.07
C VAL A 45 19.29 0.79 -18.77
N LEU A 46 18.78 -0.30 -18.21
CA LEU A 46 18.07 -0.28 -16.92
C LEU A 46 19.05 -0.06 -15.77
N ALA A 47 20.18 -0.78 -15.77
CA ALA A 47 21.24 -0.64 -14.78
C ALA A 47 21.72 0.81 -14.65
N ASP A 48 22.05 1.46 -15.77
CA ASP A 48 22.50 2.86 -15.83
C ASP A 48 21.43 3.81 -15.28
N ARG A 49 20.15 3.55 -15.61
CA ARG A 49 19.06 4.42 -15.18
C ARG A 49 18.78 4.29 -13.69
N VAL A 50 18.78 3.07 -13.17
CA VAL A 50 18.64 2.82 -11.73
C VAL A 50 19.82 3.39 -10.98
N ARG A 51 21.05 3.18 -11.49
CA ARG A 51 22.26 3.78 -10.92
C ARG A 51 22.18 5.30 -10.87
N TYR A 52 21.75 5.95 -11.95
CA TYR A 52 21.57 7.39 -11.97
C TYR A 52 20.67 7.87 -10.82
N TYR A 53 19.50 7.27 -10.65
CA TYR A 53 18.55 7.69 -9.61
C TYR A 53 18.99 7.33 -8.17
N LYS A 54 19.87 6.35 -8.00
CA LYS A 54 20.33 5.90 -6.68
C LYS A 54 21.66 6.50 -6.23
N GLU A 55 22.57 6.74 -7.17
CA GLU A 55 23.98 7.04 -6.86
C GLU A 55 24.43 8.42 -7.38
N SER A 56 23.75 8.99 -8.39
CA SER A 56 24.11 10.32 -8.87
C SER A 56 23.47 11.41 -8.01
N LYS A 57 24.20 12.49 -7.74
CA LYS A 57 23.68 13.63 -6.97
C LYS A 57 22.39 14.20 -7.56
N GLU A 58 22.32 14.35 -8.89
CA GLU A 58 21.15 14.88 -9.58
C GLU A 58 19.96 13.90 -9.53
N GLY A 59 20.22 12.61 -9.72
CA GLY A 59 19.17 11.59 -9.67
C GLY A 59 18.60 11.41 -8.26
N VAL A 60 19.44 11.44 -7.24
CA VAL A 60 19.02 11.43 -5.83
C VAL A 60 18.18 12.66 -5.50
N ASP A 61 18.61 13.85 -5.91
CA ASP A 61 17.83 15.09 -5.72
C ASP A 61 16.44 15.01 -6.38
N LYS A 62 16.36 14.49 -7.61
CA LYS A 62 15.08 14.26 -8.30
C LYS A 62 14.17 13.29 -7.52
N MET A 63 14.73 12.20 -7.00
CA MET A 63 13.95 11.22 -6.22
C MET A 63 13.48 11.81 -4.88
N CYS A 64 14.33 12.56 -4.17
CA CYS A 64 13.95 13.25 -2.93
C CYS A 64 12.78 14.20 -3.19
N ARG A 65 12.88 15.06 -4.19
CA ARG A 65 11.79 15.97 -4.57
C ARG A 65 10.50 15.24 -4.94
N ALA A 66 10.60 14.08 -5.60
CA ALA A 66 9.41 13.29 -5.94
C ALA A 66 8.68 12.80 -4.67
N VAL A 67 9.42 12.39 -3.64
CA VAL A 67 8.85 12.00 -2.34
C VAL A 67 8.29 13.22 -1.60
N GLU A 68 9.02 14.34 -1.58
CA GLU A 68 8.55 15.59 -0.99
C GLU A 68 7.23 16.05 -1.60
N ASN A 69 7.12 16.03 -2.94
CA ASN A 69 5.87 16.36 -3.64
C ASN A 69 4.73 15.40 -3.31
N LEU A 70 5.02 14.11 -3.11
CA LEU A 70 4.02 13.13 -2.68
C LEU A 70 3.49 13.46 -1.29
N VAL A 71 4.39 13.81 -0.36
CA VAL A 71 4.05 14.23 1.00
C VAL A 71 3.31 15.55 1.00
N GLU A 72 3.70 16.53 0.19
CA GLU A 72 2.97 17.79 0.08
C GLU A 72 1.55 17.58 -0.45
N LYS A 73 1.40 16.72 -1.48
CA LYS A 73 0.11 16.46 -2.12
C LYS A 73 -0.86 15.69 -1.23
N TYR A 74 -0.37 14.71 -0.48
CA TYR A 74 -1.23 13.76 0.23
C TYR A 74 -0.98 13.67 1.73
N GLY A 75 0.09 14.27 2.26
CA GLY A 75 0.52 14.14 3.65
C GLY A 75 -0.59 14.48 4.65
N LYS A 76 -1.25 15.62 4.47
CA LYS A 76 -2.39 16.03 5.31
C LYS A 76 -3.57 15.05 5.25
N GLN A 77 -3.87 14.50 4.07
CA GLN A 77 -4.94 13.52 3.92
C GLN A 77 -4.59 12.22 4.66
N TYR A 78 -3.35 11.76 4.53
CA TYR A 78 -2.90 10.56 5.23
C TYR A 78 -2.78 10.76 6.75
N GLU A 79 -2.40 11.96 7.20
CA GLU A 79 -2.42 12.34 8.61
C GLU A 79 -3.84 12.29 9.18
N GLU A 80 -4.81 12.91 8.52
CA GLU A 80 -6.23 12.89 8.95
C GLU A 80 -6.81 11.47 8.96
N ILE A 81 -6.50 10.66 7.95
CA ILE A 81 -6.88 9.24 7.91
C ILE A 81 -6.24 8.48 9.09
N GLY A 82 -4.96 8.77 9.37
CA GLY A 82 -4.21 8.20 10.48
C GLY A 82 -4.84 8.53 11.83
N GLU A 83 -5.17 9.80 12.09
CA GLU A 83 -5.82 10.26 13.31
C GLU A 83 -7.20 9.61 13.49
N LYS A 84 -8.04 9.62 12.46
CA LYS A 84 -9.37 8.98 12.49
C LYS A 84 -9.27 7.49 12.76
N ARG A 85 -8.33 6.80 12.12
CA ARG A 85 -8.09 5.37 12.33
C ARG A 85 -7.55 5.10 13.73
N GLY A 86 -6.64 5.93 14.24
CA GLY A 86 -6.11 5.84 15.59
C GLY A 86 -7.21 5.96 16.65
N ALA A 87 -8.03 7.02 16.56
CA ALA A 87 -9.16 7.22 17.47
C ALA A 87 -10.19 6.08 17.40
N ALA A 88 -10.50 5.58 16.19
CA ALA A 88 -11.41 4.45 16.01
C ALA A 88 -10.86 3.15 16.60
N ASN A 89 -9.57 2.87 16.41
CA ASN A 89 -8.91 1.69 16.97
C ASN A 89 -8.86 1.75 18.49
N GLU A 90 -8.51 2.90 19.07
CA GLU A 90 -8.46 3.08 20.52
C GLU A 90 -9.85 2.88 21.15
N LYS A 91 -10.90 3.43 20.52
CA LYS A 91 -12.29 3.20 20.92
C LYS A 91 -12.64 1.70 20.87
N LYS A 92 -12.28 1.03 19.78
CA LYS A 92 -12.52 -0.42 19.58
C LYS A 92 -11.80 -1.25 20.64
N GLU A 93 -10.55 -0.96 20.96
CA GLU A 93 -9.78 -1.67 21.98
C GLU A 93 -10.37 -1.51 23.38
N ARG A 94 -10.87 -0.33 23.73
CA ARG A 94 -11.55 -0.13 25.03
C ARG A 94 -12.85 -0.93 25.11
N ILE A 95 -13.63 -0.96 24.02
CA ILE A 95 -14.86 -1.78 23.93
C ILE A 95 -14.52 -3.26 24.10
N LEU A 96 -13.51 -3.76 23.40
CA LEU A 96 -13.08 -5.16 23.49
C LEU A 96 -12.61 -5.54 24.90
N ARG A 97 -11.90 -4.65 25.60
CA ARG A 97 -11.52 -4.87 27.01
C ARG A 97 -12.74 -5.01 27.92
N LEU A 98 -13.76 -4.17 27.76
CA LEU A 98 -15.00 -4.26 28.55
C LEU A 98 -15.81 -5.53 28.22
N LEU A 99 -15.85 -5.92 26.95
CA LEU A 99 -16.49 -7.17 26.54
C LEU A 99 -15.78 -8.40 27.12
N ALA A 100 -14.45 -8.37 27.18
CA ALA A 100 -13.64 -9.44 27.77
C ALA A 100 -13.77 -9.51 29.30
N ASP A 101 -13.89 -8.36 29.97
CA ASP A 101 -14.11 -8.27 31.42
C ASP A 101 -15.50 -8.82 31.82
N GLY A 102 -16.48 -8.74 30.94
CA GLY A 102 -17.82 -9.35 31.13
C GLY A 102 -18.67 -8.69 32.22
N THR A 103 -18.19 -7.62 32.85
CA THR A 103 -18.88 -6.91 33.93
C THR A 103 -20.04 -6.04 33.46
N LEU A 104 -20.03 -5.61 32.19
CA LEU A 104 -21.06 -4.76 31.60
C LEU A 104 -21.80 -5.49 30.47
N PRO A 105 -23.15 -5.44 30.42
CA PRO A 105 -23.90 -5.97 29.29
C PRO A 105 -23.64 -5.13 28.03
N VAL A 106 -23.76 -5.76 26.85
CA VAL A 106 -23.49 -5.14 25.54
C VAL A 106 -24.27 -3.83 25.34
N GLN A 107 -25.52 -3.78 25.79
CA GLN A 107 -26.38 -2.58 25.70
C GLN A 107 -25.81 -1.40 26.52
N LYS A 108 -25.20 -1.69 27.67
CA LYS A 108 -24.58 -0.65 28.51
C LYS A 108 -23.28 -0.15 27.88
N ILE A 109 -22.49 -1.05 27.27
CA ILE A 109 -21.29 -0.69 26.52
C ILE A 109 -21.66 0.17 25.31
N ALA A 110 -22.68 -0.22 24.54
CA ALA A 110 -23.19 0.56 23.41
C ALA A 110 -23.59 1.99 23.85
N SER A 111 -24.31 2.11 24.97
CA SER A 111 -24.66 3.41 25.56
C SER A 111 -23.46 4.23 26.04
N ILE A 112 -22.41 3.63 26.60
CA ILE A 112 -21.20 4.37 27.06
C ILE A 112 -20.44 4.98 25.88
N TYR A 113 -20.46 4.31 24.74
CA TYR A 113 -19.68 4.70 23.56
C TYR A 113 -20.51 5.37 22.48
N ASP A 114 -21.78 5.69 22.74
CA ASP A 114 -22.73 6.22 21.76
C ASP A 114 -22.74 5.42 20.45
N LEU A 115 -22.82 4.09 20.57
CA LEU A 115 -22.88 3.14 19.46
C LEU A 115 -24.21 2.42 19.44
N GLN A 116 -24.57 1.90 18.28
CA GLN A 116 -25.65 0.91 18.19
C GLN A 116 -25.17 -0.43 18.75
N VAL A 117 -26.09 -1.23 19.27
CA VAL A 117 -25.76 -2.55 19.84
C VAL A 117 -25.11 -3.44 18.77
N GLU A 118 -25.63 -3.36 17.55
CA GLU A 118 -25.15 -4.09 16.37
C GLU A 118 -23.68 -3.76 16.05
N ASP A 119 -23.23 -2.53 16.31
CA ASP A 119 -21.83 -2.13 16.09
C ASP A 119 -20.89 -2.76 17.12
N VAL A 120 -21.32 -2.83 18.38
CA VAL A 120 -20.56 -3.48 19.45
C VAL A 120 -20.46 -4.99 19.20
N GLU A 121 -21.57 -5.62 18.79
CA GLU A 121 -21.58 -7.03 18.40
C GLU A 121 -20.70 -7.31 17.17
N ARG A 122 -20.71 -6.41 16.19
CA ARG A 122 -19.81 -6.51 15.03
C ARG A 122 -18.34 -6.44 15.47
N ILE A 123 -17.98 -5.50 16.34
CA ILE A 123 -16.63 -5.41 16.91
C ILE A 123 -16.23 -6.72 17.60
N GLN A 124 -17.13 -7.31 18.38
CA GLN A 124 -16.91 -8.58 19.07
C GLN A 124 -16.68 -9.73 18.08
N ARG A 125 -17.55 -9.87 17.06
CA ARG A 125 -17.42 -10.92 16.02
C ARG A 125 -16.12 -10.79 15.23
N GLU A 126 -15.75 -9.58 14.82
CA GLU A 126 -14.51 -9.33 14.09
C GLU A 126 -13.24 -9.69 14.90
N TYR A 127 -13.30 -9.57 16.23
CA TYR A 127 -12.19 -9.95 17.10
C TYR A 127 -12.07 -11.46 17.27
N LEU A 128 -13.20 -12.17 17.38
CA LEU A 128 -13.24 -13.63 17.55
C LEU A 128 -12.89 -14.40 16.27
N ASN A 129 -12.99 -13.76 15.09
CA ASN A 129 -12.73 -14.36 13.78
C ASN A 129 -11.34 -14.05 13.22
N LYS A 130 -10.45 -13.42 14.01
CA LYS A 130 -9.02 -13.26 13.70
C LYS A 130 -8.22 -14.41 14.27
#